data_AF-A0A4Q6GIW0-F1
#
_entry.id   AF-A0A4Q6GIW0-F1
#
_cell.length_a   1.000
_cell.length_b   1.000
_cell.length_c   1.000
_cell.angle_alpha   90.00
_cell.angle_beta   90.00
_cell.angle_gamma   90.00
#
_symmetry.space_group_name_H-M   'P 1'
#
loop_
_entity.id
_entity.type
_entity.pdbx_description
1 polymer ?
#
loop_
_entity_poly.entity_id
_entity_poly.type
_entity_poly.pdbx_seq_one_letter_code
_entity_poly.pdbx_strand_id
1 'polypeptide(L)'
;MSITAGLKRITANLLDLARTRLELAAIELQEGAHRLIGYLAWALAAAVLGLFTLGLVILFVLVLFWDTHRLAAVGGMAVLFGLGTAFAAMKLRAGLAARPPMLPATLAELRKDAEAIKGEPADGY
;
A
#
# COMPACT_ATOMS: atom_id res chain seq x y z
N MET A 1 32.24 -33.53 23.14
CA MET A 1 32.61 -32.46 22.18
C MET A 1 31.90 -32.57 20.81
N SER A 2 31.06 -33.57 20.54
CA SER A 2 30.42 -33.73 19.22
C SER A 2 29.07 -33.01 19.04
N ILE A 3 28.32 -32.77 20.12
CA ILE A 3 26.96 -32.20 20.07
C ILE A 3 26.96 -30.71 19.71
N THR A 4 27.92 -29.95 20.24
CA THR A 4 28.09 -28.51 19.95
C THR A 4 28.48 -28.24 18.49
N ALA A 5 29.27 -29.14 17.89
CA ALA A 5 29.62 -29.07 16.46
C ALA A 5 28.42 -29.36 15.56
N GLY A 6 27.57 -30.33 15.92
CA GLY A 6 26.32 -30.62 15.22
C GLY A 6 25.33 -29.45 15.27
N LEU A 7 25.20 -28.82 16.44
CA LEU A 7 24.33 -27.65 16.63
C LEU A 7 24.80 -26.46 15.79
N LYS A 8 26.11 -26.14 15.78
CA LYS A 8 26.66 -25.08 14.91
C LYS A 8 26.38 -25.33 13.43
N ARG A 9 26.46 -26.58 12.98
CA ARG A 9 26.21 -26.94 11.57
C ARG A 9 24.74 -26.79 11.18
N ILE A 10 23.82 -27.14 12.08
CA ILE A 10 22.38 -26.97 11.86
C ILE A 10 22.03 -25.47 11.81
N THR A 11 22.55 -24.68 12.75
CA THR A 11 22.32 -23.23 12.77
C THR A 11 22.87 -22.55 11.52
N ALA A 12 24.06 -22.93 11.05
CA ALA A 12 24.64 -22.41 9.81
C ALA A 12 23.76 -22.73 8.60
N ASN A 13 23.28 -23.97 8.48
CA ASN A 13 22.40 -24.38 7.38
C ASN A 13 21.04 -23.65 7.42
N LEU A 14 20.47 -23.43 8.61
CA LEU A 14 19.23 -22.67 8.76
C LEU A 14 19.41 -21.20 8.38
N LEU A 15 20.56 -20.62 8.73
CA LEU A 15 20.87 -19.24 8.41
C LEU A 15 21.07 -19.05 6.90
N ASP A 16 21.77 -19.98 6.23
CA ASP A 16 21.92 -19.99 4.78
C ASP A 16 20.56 -20.16 4.07
N LEU A 17 19.73 -21.09 4.54
CA LEU A 17 18.40 -21.29 3.97
C LEU A 17 17.50 -20.05 4.15
N ALA A 18 17.56 -19.40 5.31
CA ALA A 18 16.84 -18.16 5.57
C ALA A 18 17.34 -17.02 4.66
N ARG A 19 18.66 -16.91 4.46
CA ARG A 19 19.27 -15.93 3.56
C ARG A 19 18.79 -16.12 2.12
N THR A 20 18.80 -17.33 1.59
CA THR A 20 18.34 -17.61 0.22
C THR A 20 16.85 -17.30 0.04
N ARG A 21 16.01 -17.60 1.05
CA ARG A 21 14.58 -17.26 1.03
C ARG A 21 14.35 -15.75 1.07
N LEU A 22 15.14 -15.02 1.84
CA LEU A 22 15.08 -13.55 1.89
C LEU A 22 15.57 -12.92 0.59
N GLU A 23 16.64 -13.45 -0.01
CA GLU A 23 17.13 -13.01 -1.33
C GLU A 23 16.07 -13.23 -2.42
N LEU A 24 15.41 -14.39 -2.45
CA LEU A 24 14.28 -14.66 -3.34
C LEU A 24 13.09 -13.74 -3.07
N ALA A 25 12.70 -13.57 -1.81
CA ALA A 25 11.59 -12.68 -1.43
C ALA A 25 11.87 -11.22 -1.81
N ALA A 26 13.12 -10.76 -1.69
CA ALA A 26 13.54 -9.43 -2.11
C ALA A 26 13.46 -9.25 -3.63
N ILE A 27 13.86 -10.26 -4.40
CA ILE A 27 13.76 -10.25 -5.87
C ILE A 27 12.30 -10.25 -6.32
N GLU A 28 11.45 -11.11 -5.74
CA GLU A 28 10.02 -11.15 -6.05
C GLU A 28 9.32 -9.82 -5.69
N LEU A 29 9.71 -9.19 -4.57
CA LEU A 29 9.26 -7.85 -4.20
C LEU A 29 9.69 -6.80 -5.23
N GLN A 30 10.93 -6.87 -5.73
CA GLN A 30 11.45 -5.94 -6.72
C GLN A 30 10.73 -6.09 -8.07
N GLU A 31 10.47 -7.32 -8.51
CA GLU A 31 9.68 -7.59 -9.72
C GLU A 31 8.21 -7.15 -9.57
N GLY A 32 7.61 -7.41 -8.40
CA GLY A 32 6.26 -6.95 -8.07
C GLY A 32 6.16 -5.42 -8.04
N ALA A 33 7.15 -4.74 -7.46
CA ALA A 33 7.24 -3.29 -7.39
C ALA A 33 7.37 -2.66 -8.78
N HIS A 34 8.21 -3.21 -9.66
CA HIS A 34 8.37 -2.68 -11.02
C HIS A 34 7.07 -2.73 -11.82
N ARG A 35 6.33 -3.84 -11.71
CA ARG A 35 5.02 -4.00 -12.36
C ARG A 35 3.99 -3.05 -11.75
N LEU A 36 4.00 -2.88 -10.43
CA LEU A 36 3.12 -1.96 -9.72
C LEU A 36 3.37 -0.51 -10.13
N ILE A 37 4.63 -0.09 -10.32
CA ILE A 37 4.99 1.26 -10.78
C ILE A 37 4.39 1.54 -12.16
N GLY A 38 4.47 0.58 -13.09
CA GLY A 38 3.84 0.70 -14.41
C GLY A 38 2.31 0.87 -14.31
N TYR A 39 1.66 0.08 -13.47
CA TYR A 39 0.21 0.23 -13.22
C TYR A 39 -0.13 1.54 -12.51
N LEU A 40 0.72 2.03 -11.59
CA LEU A 40 0.54 3.31 -10.91
C LEU A 40 0.64 4.48 -11.89
N ALA A 41 1.55 4.43 -12.86
CA ALA A 41 1.65 5.44 -13.92
C ALA A 41 0.37 5.50 -14.76
N TRP A 42 -0.15 4.35 -15.19
CA TRP A 42 -1.42 4.28 -15.92
C TRP A 42 -2.62 4.69 -15.05
N ALA A 43 -2.65 4.29 -13.78
CA ALA A 43 -3.69 4.70 -12.84
C ALA A 43 -3.69 6.22 -12.62
N LEU A 44 -2.50 6.83 -12.51
CA LEU A 44 -2.35 8.29 -12.42
C LEU A 44 -2.82 8.98 -13.70
N ALA A 45 -2.39 8.49 -14.87
CA ALA A 45 -2.81 9.02 -16.16
C ALA A 45 -4.34 8.94 -16.32
N ALA A 46 -4.93 7.79 -16.00
CA ALA A 46 -6.38 7.60 -16.02
C ALA A 46 -7.09 8.52 -15.02
N ALA A 47 -6.56 8.72 -13.81
CA ALA A 47 -7.13 9.63 -12.82
C ALA A 47 -7.11 11.08 -13.29
N VAL A 48 -6.00 11.53 -13.89
CA VAL A 48 -5.88 12.89 -14.45
C VAL A 48 -6.85 13.09 -15.60
N LEU A 49 -6.86 12.20 -16.60
CA LEU A 49 -7.79 12.27 -17.73
C LEU A 49 -9.25 12.18 -17.28
N GLY A 50 -9.53 11.33 -16.29
CA GLY A 50 -10.85 11.21 -15.67
C GLY A 50 -11.28 12.52 -15.01
N LEU A 51 -10.39 13.20 -14.28
CA LEU A 51 -10.68 14.49 -13.66
C LEU A 51 -10.99 15.58 -14.71
N PHE A 52 -10.22 15.64 -15.79
CA PHE A 52 -10.49 16.55 -16.91
C PHE A 52 -11.83 16.25 -17.57
N THR A 53 -12.11 14.98 -17.86
CA THR A 53 -13.38 14.55 -18.45
C THR A 53 -14.55 14.94 -17.56
N LEU A 54 -14.43 14.68 -16.25
CA LEU A 54 -15.45 15.04 -15.26
C LEU A 54 -15.69 16.56 -15.23
N GLY A 55 -14.62 17.36 -15.23
CA GLY A 55 -14.71 18.81 -15.32
C GLY A 55 -15.42 19.30 -16.59
N LEU A 56 -15.10 18.71 -17.74
CA LEU A 56 -15.76 19.03 -19.00
C LEU A 56 -17.25 18.65 -19.00
N VAL A 57 -17.62 17.51 -18.40
CA VAL A 57 -19.02 17.11 -18.25
C VAL A 57 -19.78 18.08 -17.34
N ILE A 58 -19.19 18.48 -16.21
CA ILE A 58 -19.77 19.49 -15.32
C ILE A 58 -20.02 20.78 -16.11
N LEU A 59 -18.98 21.29 -16.78
CA LEU A 59 -19.06 22.52 -17.55
C LEU A 59 -20.12 22.41 -18.66
N PHE A 60 -20.13 21.30 -19.39
CA PHE A 60 -21.10 21.03 -20.44
C PHE A 60 -22.54 21.11 -19.90
N VAL A 61 -22.83 20.42 -18.78
CA VAL A 61 -24.16 20.46 -18.16
C VAL A 61 -24.50 21.87 -17.69
N LEU A 62 -23.55 22.58 -17.06
CA LEU A 62 -23.78 23.93 -16.58
C LEU A 62 -24.09 24.90 -17.73
N VAL A 63 -23.33 24.84 -18.82
CA VAL A 63 -23.53 25.66 -20.01
C VAL A 63 -24.84 25.30 -20.71
N LEU A 64 -25.13 24.01 -20.89
CA LEU A 64 -26.33 23.52 -21.57
C LEU A 64 -27.62 24.01 -20.89
N PHE A 65 -27.64 24.03 -19.56
CA PHE A 65 -28.81 24.45 -18.79
C PHE A 65 -28.72 25.89 -18.28
N TRP A 66 -27.69 26.65 -18.68
CA TRP A 66 -27.44 27.98 -18.17
C TRP A 66 -28.57 28.94 -18.51
N ASP A 67 -29.11 29.00 -19.72
CA ASP A 67 -30.03 30.11 -20.02
C ASP A 67 -31.41 30.00 -19.36
N THR A 68 -31.87 28.79 -19.06
CA THR A 68 -33.23 28.57 -18.54
C THR A 68 -33.26 28.05 -17.11
N HIS A 69 -32.25 27.28 -16.68
CA HIS A 69 -32.32 26.50 -15.44
C HIS A 69 -31.02 26.58 -14.61
N ARG A 70 -30.34 27.75 -14.57
CA ARG A 70 -29.05 27.96 -13.86
C ARG A 70 -28.99 27.32 -12.47
N LEU A 71 -30.00 27.64 -11.65
CA LEU A 71 -30.04 27.17 -10.26
C LEU A 71 -30.25 25.65 -10.17
N ALA A 72 -31.07 25.08 -11.05
CA ALA A 72 -31.28 23.63 -11.07
C ALA A 72 -30.04 22.88 -11.59
N ALA A 73 -29.32 23.44 -12.57
CA ALA A 73 -28.08 22.86 -13.08
C ALA A 73 -26.98 22.83 -12.01
N VAL A 74 -26.76 23.97 -11.34
CA VAL A 74 -25.78 24.09 -10.25
C VAL A 74 -26.19 23.24 -9.05
N GLY A 75 -27.46 23.33 -8.63
CA GLY A 75 -27.98 22.58 -7.48
C GLY A 75 -27.95 21.07 -7.71
N GLY A 76 -28.37 20.61 -8.89
CA GLY A 76 -28.32 19.20 -9.26
C GLY A 76 -26.90 18.66 -9.28
N MET A 77 -25.95 19.42 -9.83
CA MET A 77 -24.54 19.05 -9.81
C MET A 77 -23.98 19.00 -8.38
N ALA A 78 -24.30 19.98 -7.55
CA ALA A 78 -23.86 20.03 -6.16
C ALA A 78 -24.37 18.84 -5.35
N VAL A 79 -25.66 18.48 -5.51
CA VAL A 79 -26.24 17.30 -4.84
C VAL A 79 -25.58 16.02 -5.33
N LEU A 80 -25.42 15.86 -6.65
CA LEU A 80 -24.81 14.66 -7.23
C LEU A 80 -23.38 14.42 -6.73
N PHE A 81 -22.54 15.46 -6.74
CA PHE A 81 -21.17 15.38 -6.25
C PHE A 81 -21.09 15.26 -4.72
N GLY A 82 -22.01 15.90 -3.99
CA GLY A 82 -22.12 15.76 -2.54
C GLY A 82 -22.42 14.32 -2.13
N LEU A 83 -23.38 13.66 -2.79
CA LEU A 83 -23.70 12.25 -2.55
C LEU A 83 -22.53 11.33 -2.91
N GLY A 84 -21.87 11.57 -4.06
CA GLY A 84 -20.67 10.83 -4.45
C GLY A 84 -19.54 10.95 -3.42
N THR A 85 -19.31 12.15 -2.88
CA THR A 85 -18.32 12.41 -1.83
C THR A 85 -18.65 11.66 -0.54
N ALA A 86 -19.91 11.71 -0.09
CA ALA A 86 -20.36 10.99 1.10
C ALA A 86 -20.17 9.47 0.93
N PHE A 87 -20.54 8.91 -0.23
CA PHE A 87 -20.35 7.51 -0.52
C PHE A 87 -18.88 7.08 -0.51
N ALA A 88 -18.01 7.85 -1.18
CA ALA A 88 -16.57 7.60 -1.20
C ALA A 88 -15.97 7.65 0.22
N ALA A 89 -16.36 8.64 1.02
CA ALA A 89 -15.92 8.76 2.41
C ALA A 89 -16.34 7.56 3.26
N MET A 90 -17.57 7.06 3.11
CA MET A 90 -18.04 5.86 3.80
C MET A 90 -17.24 4.62 3.40
N LYS A 91 -16.99 4.43 2.11
CA LYS A 91 -16.17 3.30 1.62
C LYS A 91 -14.73 3.38 2.12
N LEU A 92 -14.12 4.56 2.11
CA LEU A 92 -12.78 4.77 2.64
C LEU A 92 -12.71 4.44 4.13
N ARG A 93 -13.66 4.94 4.93
CA ARG A 93 -13.73 4.65 6.37
C ARG A 93 -13.91 3.16 6.64
N ALA A 94 -14.80 2.49 5.90
CA ALA A 94 -15.00 1.05 6.02
C ALA A 94 -13.74 0.25 5.65
N GLY A 95 -13.04 0.66 4.58
CA GLY A 95 -11.80 0.01 4.16
C GLY A 95 -10.65 0.19 5.16
N LEU A 96 -10.52 1.39 5.74
CA LEU A 96 -9.52 1.66 6.79
C LEU A 96 -9.83 0.89 8.08
N ALA A 97 -11.10 0.79 8.47
CA ALA A 97 -11.52 0.03 9.64
C ALA A 97 -11.34 -1.50 9.47
N ALA A 98 -11.33 -1.99 8.22
CA ALA A 98 -11.22 -3.40 7.91
C ALA A 98 -9.79 -3.91 7.63
N ARG A 99 -8.76 -3.05 7.70
CA ARG A 99 -7.38 -3.47 7.39
C ARG A 99 -6.66 -4.10 8.60
N PRO A 100 -6.15 -5.34 8.49
CA PRO A 100 -5.19 -5.88 9.44
C PRO A 100 -3.84 -5.14 9.35
N PRO A 101 -3.03 -5.13 10.43
CA PRO A 101 -1.79 -4.36 10.50
C PRO A 101 -0.81 -4.73 9.39
N MET A 102 -0.25 -3.70 8.74
CA MET A 102 0.70 -3.85 7.65
C MET A 102 2.05 -4.34 8.20
N LEU A 103 2.75 -5.16 7.40
CA LEU A 103 4.16 -5.55 7.58
C LEU A 103 4.48 -6.60 8.68
N PRO A 104 3.88 -7.80 8.61
CA PRO A 104 4.30 -8.91 9.46
C PRO A 104 5.78 -9.28 9.27
N ALA A 105 6.33 -9.07 8.06
CA ALA A 105 7.75 -9.28 7.77
C ALA A 105 8.65 -8.24 8.47
N THR A 106 8.31 -6.94 8.42
CA THR A 106 9.07 -5.90 9.13
C THR A 106 8.97 -6.04 10.65
N LEU A 107 7.82 -6.48 11.18
CA LEU A 107 7.70 -6.83 12.60
C LEU A 107 8.57 -8.02 13.00
N ALA A 108 8.69 -9.03 12.12
CA ALA A 108 9.57 -10.17 12.36
C ALA A 108 11.06 -9.77 12.31
N GLU A 109 11.43 -8.88 11.40
CA GLU A 109 12.78 -8.33 11.24
C GLU A 109 13.18 -7.46 12.45
N LEU A 110 12.29 -6.55 12.88
CA LEU A 110 12.47 -5.76 14.11
C LEU A 110 12.56 -6.62 15.38
N ARG A 111 11.83 -7.74 15.44
CA ARG A 111 11.91 -8.67 16.57
C ARG A 111 13.24 -9.41 16.59
N LYS A 112 13.76 -9.79 15.42
CA LYS A 112 15.06 -10.44 15.27
C LYS A 112 16.20 -9.50 15.68
N ASP A 113 16.12 -8.23 15.30
CA ASP A 113 17.09 -7.20 15.72
C ASP A 113 17.01 -6.94 17.23
N ALA A 114 15.82 -6.91 17.82
CA ALA A 114 15.64 -6.76 19.27
C ALA A 114 16.13 -7.99 20.07
N GLU A 115 16.00 -9.20 19.51
CA GLU A 115 16.54 -10.43 20.09
C GLU A 115 18.08 -10.47 20.01
N ALA A 116 18.69 -9.97 18.93
CA ALA A 116 20.15 -9.85 18.78
C ALA A 116 20.75 -8.86 19.80
N ILE A 117 20.11 -7.71 20.03
CA ILE A 117 20.55 -6.71 21.02
C ILE A 117 20.41 -7.23 22.46
N LYS A 118 19.40 -8.06 22.74
CA LYS A 118 19.27 -8.76 24.04
C LYS A 118 20.25 -9.94 24.21
N GLY A 119 20.82 -10.42 23.10
CA GLY A 119 21.71 -11.58 23.03
C GLY A 119 23.20 -11.27 23.12
N GLU A 120 23.60 -10.01 23.35
CA GLU A 120 24.98 -9.63 23.71
C GLU A 120 25.13 -9.50 25.25
N PRO A 121 25.41 -10.59 25.99
CA PRO A 121 26.22 -10.48 27.19
C PRO A 121 27.66 -10.25 26.73
N ALA A 122 28.16 -9.04 26.98
CA ALA A 122 29.56 -8.70 26.88
C ALA A 122 30.34 -9.47 27.95
N ASP A 123 30.70 -10.72 27.63
CA ASP A 123 31.66 -11.50 28.42
C ASP A 123 33.06 -11.31 27.82
N GLY A 124 33.82 -10.41 28.43
CA GLY A 124 35.24 -10.14 28.17
C GLY A 124 35.55 -8.71 28.60
N TYR A 125 36.00 -8.44 29.83
CA TYR A 125 37.12 -9.04 30.57
C TYR A 125 36.83 -9.15 32.07
#